data_AF-A0A353ZFD6-F1
#
_entry.id   AF-A0A353ZFD6-F1
#
_cell.length_a   1.000
_cell.length_b   1.000
_cell.length_c   1.000
_cell.angle_alpha   90.00
_cell.angle_beta   90.00
_cell.angle_gamma   90.00
#
_symmetry.space_group_name_H-M   'P 1'
#
loop_
_entity.id
_entity.type
_entity.pdbx_description
1 polymer ?
#
loop_
_entity_poly.entity_id
_entity_poly.type
_entity_poly.pdbx_seq_one_letter_code
_entity_poly.pdbx_strand_id
1 'polypeptide(L)'
;MAWWREIIEPGGRWRLLFGGGRTRETPDSLFPQFDAEGRPNERLERDGFHPSVEHQARLDAQFAILFPQLRDVTITHRWGGLQSFTADCLPVMGEFDPARQIHGLAGFSGRGNCFADVGAEYLAGR
;
A
#
# COMPACT_ATOMS: atom_id res chain seq x y z
N MET A 1 -1.63 -9.35 -7.44
CA MET A 1 -2.07 -8.41 -8.49
C MET A 1 -2.64 -7.21 -7.75
N ALA A 2 -2.16 -6.00 -8.02
CA ALA A 2 -2.76 -4.80 -7.45
C ALA A 2 -4.08 -4.56 -8.17
N TRP A 3 -5.15 -4.28 -7.43
CA TRP A 3 -6.44 -3.94 -8.00
C TRP A 3 -7.08 -2.83 -7.19
N TRP A 4 -7.97 -2.08 -7.84
CA TRP A 4 -8.79 -1.09 -7.19
C TRP A 4 -10.27 -1.31 -7.50
N ARG A 5 -11.14 -0.83 -6.62
CA ARG A 5 -12.59 -0.80 -6.83
C ARG A 5 -13.15 0.54 -6.41
N GLU A 6 -14.02 1.09 -7.25
CA GLU A 6 -14.91 2.17 -6.88
C GLU A 6 -16.05 1.62 -6.02
N ILE A 7 -16.22 2.18 -4.83
CA ILE A 7 -17.36 1.92 -3.95
C ILE A 7 -18.26 3.15 -4.04
N ILE A 8 -19.39 3.01 -4.72
CA ILE A 8 -20.42 4.06 -4.76
C ILE A 8 -21.25 3.95 -3.48
N GLU A 9 -21.27 5.04 -2.70
CA GLU A 9 -22.02 5.14 -1.47
C GLU A 9 -23.40 5.78 -1.67
N PRO A 10 -24.32 5.62 -0.71
CA PRO A 10 -25.54 6.41 -0.67
C PRO A 10 -25.26 7.91 -0.77
N GLY A 11 -26.02 8.60 -1.62
CA GLY A 11 -25.81 10.04 -1.87
C GLY A 11 -24.77 10.38 -2.95
N GLY A 12 -24.28 9.39 -3.70
CA GLY A 12 -23.44 9.64 -4.89
C GLY A 12 -21.97 9.91 -4.59
N ARG A 13 -21.53 9.77 -3.33
CA ARG A 13 -20.12 9.75 -2.98
C ARG A 13 -19.48 8.47 -3.53
N TRP A 14 -18.19 8.54 -3.86
CA TRP A 14 -17.43 7.36 -4.29
C TRP A 14 -16.14 7.24 -3.46
N ARG A 15 -15.69 6.00 -3.23
CA ARG A 15 -14.40 5.69 -2.59
C ARG A 15 -13.58 4.77 -3.48
N LEU A 16 -12.26 4.97 -3.51
CA LEU A 16 -11.31 4.04 -4.13
C LEU A 16 -10.77 3.10 -3.05
N LEU A 17 -11.08 1.80 -3.16
CA LEU A 17 -10.43 0.77 -2.36
C LEU A 17 -9.23 0.24 -3.14
N PHE A 18 -8.02 0.44 -2.63
CA PHE A 18 -6.80 -0.20 -3.13
C PHE A 18 -6.49 -1.44 -2.31
N GLY A 19 -6.44 -2.61 -2.97
CA GLY A 19 -6.18 -3.89 -2.33
C GLY A 19 -5.12 -4.70 -3.07
N GLY A 20 -4.28 -5.39 -2.30
CA GLY A 20 -3.48 -6.51 -2.80
C GLY A 20 -4.20 -7.80 -2.44
N GLY A 21 -4.54 -8.63 -3.43
CA GLY A 21 -5.14 -9.95 -3.21
C GLY A 21 -4.84 -10.90 -4.38
N ARG A 22 -5.05 -12.21 -4.18
CA ARG A 22 -4.95 -13.20 -5.27
C ARG A 22 -6.11 -13.07 -6.27
N THR A 23 -7.30 -12.75 -5.78
CA THR A 23 -8.51 -12.51 -6.57
C THR A 23 -9.27 -11.31 -6.03
N ARG A 24 -10.29 -10.85 -6.77
CA ARG A 24 -11.11 -9.67 -6.46
C ARG A 24 -12.06 -9.92 -5.28
N GLU A 25 -12.41 -11.19 -5.03
CA GLU A 25 -13.42 -11.65 -4.08
C GLU A 25 -12.84 -11.98 -2.71
N THR A 26 -11.53 -12.26 -2.65
CA THR A 26 -10.80 -12.62 -1.43
C THR A 26 -9.62 -11.65 -1.27
N PRO A 27 -9.85 -10.44 -0.74
CA PRO A 27 -8.74 -9.53 -0.46
C PRO A 27 -7.82 -10.15 0.59
N ASP A 28 -6.52 -10.23 0.31
CA ASP A 28 -5.52 -10.76 1.27
C ASP A 28 -5.40 -9.87 2.52
N SER A 29 -6.00 -8.68 2.48
CA SER A 29 -6.17 -7.85 3.65
C SER A 29 -7.47 -7.07 3.69
N LEU A 30 -8.11 -7.08 4.88
CA LEU A 30 -9.31 -6.33 5.20
C LEU A 30 -8.90 -5.09 5.98
N PHE A 31 -8.71 -3.97 5.28
CA PHE A 31 -8.39 -2.69 5.92
C PHE A 31 -9.61 -1.78 5.92
N PRO A 32 -10.21 -1.49 7.09
CA PRO A 32 -11.05 -0.32 7.19
C PRO A 32 -10.10 0.88 7.25
N GLN A 33 -9.70 1.42 6.09
CA GLN A 33 -8.88 2.65 6.04
C GLN A 33 -9.69 3.86 6.52
N PHE A 34 -10.99 3.82 6.26
CA PHE A 34 -11.95 4.82 6.68
C PHE A 34 -13.18 4.12 7.28
N ASP A 35 -13.89 4.82 8.17
CA ASP A 35 -15.19 4.37 8.66
C ASP A 35 -16.30 4.53 7.60
N ALA A 36 -17.55 4.29 7.99
CA ALA A 36 -18.70 4.44 7.10
C ALA A 36 -18.95 5.90 6.69
N GLU A 37 -18.45 6.86 7.47
CA GLU A 37 -18.59 8.30 7.25
C GLU A 37 -17.45 8.87 6.38
N GLY A 38 -16.38 8.10 6.18
CA GLY A 38 -15.20 8.49 5.39
C GLY A 38 -14.07 9.10 6.23
N ARG A 39 -14.14 9.02 7.57
CA ARG A 39 -13.08 9.49 8.47
C ARG A 39 -12.00 8.40 8.62
N PRO A 40 -10.72 8.76 8.85
CA PRO A 40 -9.67 7.79 9.13
C PRO A 40 -10.11 6.82 10.23
N ASN A 41 -9.94 5.52 9.99
CA ASN A 41 -10.36 4.55 10.98
C ASN A 41 -9.37 4.53 12.16
N GLU A 42 -9.83 4.81 13.37
CA GLU A 42 -8.99 4.84 14.58
C GLU A 42 -8.22 3.53 14.83
N ARG A 43 -8.72 2.39 14.32
CA ARG A 43 -8.02 1.11 14.41
C ARG A 43 -6.74 1.09 13.57
N LEU A 44 -6.65 1.87 12.49
CA LEU A 44 -5.43 1.97 11.71
C LEU A 44 -4.30 2.64 12.53
N GLU A 45 -4.62 3.70 13.27
CA GLU A 45 -3.66 4.41 14.11
C GLU A 45 -3.27 3.59 15.35
N ARG A 46 -4.24 2.89 15.96
CA ARG A 46 -4.02 2.11 17.18
C ARG A 46 -3.39 0.74 16.93
N ASP A 47 -3.92 0.00 15.96
CA ASP A 47 -3.57 -1.41 15.72
C ASP A 47 -2.54 -1.56 14.59
N GLY A 48 -2.28 -0.51 13.81
CA GLY A 48 -1.33 -0.57 12.70
C GLY A 48 -1.73 -1.55 11.58
N PHE A 49 -0.75 -1.93 10.76
CA PHE A 49 -0.95 -2.90 9.68
C PHE A 49 -0.60 -4.31 10.18
N HIS A 50 -1.59 -5.19 10.23
CA HIS A 50 -1.36 -6.61 10.46
C HIS A 50 -1.81 -7.45 9.26
N PRO A 51 -0.89 -8.19 8.60
CA PRO A 51 -1.28 -9.14 7.57
C PRO A 51 -2.17 -10.23 8.17
N SER A 52 -3.18 -10.65 7.41
CA SER A 52 -4.08 -11.75 7.82
C SER A 52 -3.28 -13.02 8.14
N VAL A 53 -3.85 -13.88 9.01
CA VAL A 53 -3.24 -15.18 9.37
C VAL A 53 -2.95 -16.01 8.11
N GLU A 54 -3.87 -16.01 7.14
CA GLU A 54 -3.71 -16.70 5.86
C GLU A 54 -2.53 -16.14 5.05
N HIS A 55 -2.39 -14.82 4.99
CA HIS A 55 -1.26 -14.19 4.31
C HIS A 55 0.08 -14.53 4.98
N GLN A 56 0.12 -14.54 6.31
CA GLN A 56 1.32 -14.92 7.07
C GLN A 56 1.70 -16.38 6.83
N ALA A 57 0.75 -17.31 6.91
CA ALA A 57 0.99 -18.73 6.63
C ALA A 57 1.53 -18.95 5.21
N ARG A 58 1.05 -18.18 4.23
CA ARG A 58 1.54 -18.22 2.86
C ARG A 58 2.99 -17.71 2.75
N LEU A 59 3.33 -16.61 3.43
CA LEU A 59 4.70 -16.10 3.44
C LEU A 59 5.66 -17.12 4.05
N ASP A 60 5.26 -17.79 5.13
CA ASP A 60 6.08 -18.83 5.78
C ASP A 60 6.31 -20.04 4.87
N ALA A 61 5.26 -20.49 4.17
CA ALA A 61 5.37 -21.55 3.18
C ALA A 61 6.32 -21.18 2.02
N GLN A 62 6.23 -19.95 1.50
CA GLN A 62 7.13 -19.49 0.43
C GLN A 62 8.57 -19.35 0.93
N PHE A 63 8.78 -18.86 2.15
CA PHE A 63 10.10 -18.77 2.76
C PHE A 63 10.77 -20.14 2.87
N ALA A 64 10.04 -21.17 3.33
CA ALA A 64 10.56 -22.54 3.43
C ALA A 64 10.87 -23.17 2.06
N ILE A 65 10.14 -22.79 1.00
CA ILE A 65 10.42 -23.25 -0.37
C ILE A 65 11.71 -22.62 -0.91
N LEU A 66 11.87 -21.30 -0.73
CA LEU A 66 13.01 -20.54 -1.24
C LEU A 66 14.30 -20.79 -0.44
N PHE A 67 14.17 -20.99 0.86
CA PHE A 67 15.28 -21.14 1.80
C PHE A 67 15.08 -22.36 2.71
N PRO A 68 15.12 -23.59 2.14
CA PRO A 68 14.81 -24.81 2.88
C PRO A 68 15.71 -25.04 4.10
N GLN A 69 16.97 -24.62 4.03
CA GLN A 69 17.93 -24.68 5.14
C GLN A 69 17.58 -23.74 6.30
N LEU A 70 16.69 -22.78 6.09
CA LEU A 70 16.22 -21.83 7.10
C LEU A 70 14.79 -22.10 7.57
N ARG A 71 14.12 -23.16 7.10
CA ARG A 71 12.68 -23.38 7.35
C ARG A 71 12.28 -23.43 8.83
N ASP A 72 13.21 -23.82 9.70
CA ASP A 72 12.98 -24.04 11.14
C ASP A 72 13.49 -22.86 12.00
N VAL A 73 13.98 -21.77 11.39
CA VAL A 73 14.46 -20.60 12.16
C VAL A 73 13.29 -19.83 12.76
N THR A 74 13.49 -19.30 13.97
CA THR A 74 12.48 -18.47 14.64
C THR A 74 12.40 -17.10 13.96
N ILE A 75 11.21 -16.76 13.44
CA ILE A 75 10.91 -15.41 12.97
C ILE A 75 10.64 -14.53 14.20
N THR A 76 11.53 -13.57 14.46
CA THR A 76 11.43 -12.69 15.64
C THR A 76 10.57 -11.47 15.39
N HIS A 77 10.46 -11.01 14.14
CA HIS A 77 9.77 -9.79 13.77
C HIS A 77 9.08 -9.91 12.42
N ARG A 78 7.98 -9.18 12.25
CA ARG A 78 7.29 -9.00 10.97
C ARG A 78 6.90 -7.54 10.84
N TRP A 79 7.08 -6.99 9.64
CA TRP A 79 6.67 -5.64 9.30
C TRP A 79 5.76 -5.67 8.09
N GLY A 80 4.80 -4.75 8.06
CA GLY A 80 3.92 -4.52 6.94
C GLY A 80 3.52 -3.05 6.93
N GLY A 81 3.00 -2.59 5.79
CA GLY A 81 2.62 -1.20 5.64
C GLY A 81 1.79 -0.98 4.39
N LEU A 82 1.23 0.21 4.31
CA LEU A 82 0.52 0.66 3.12
C LEU A 82 1.51 1.06 2.04
N GLN A 83 1.12 0.82 0.80
CA GLN A 83 1.84 1.26 -0.37
C GLN A 83 0.87 1.96 -1.32
N SER A 84 1.28 3.13 -1.81
CA SER A 84 0.54 3.86 -2.83
C SER A 84 0.89 3.32 -4.21
N PHE A 85 -0.14 2.96 -4.98
CA PHE A 85 -0.04 2.51 -6.35
C PHE A 85 -0.70 3.52 -7.28
N THR A 86 -0.06 3.79 -8.42
CA THR A 86 -0.62 4.53 -9.55
C THR A 86 -1.12 3.55 -10.61
N ALA A 87 -2.03 4.00 -11.46
CA ALA A 87 -2.66 3.14 -12.46
C ALA A 87 -1.67 2.56 -13.49
N ASP A 88 -0.62 3.32 -13.81
CA ASP A 88 0.44 2.96 -14.76
C ASP A 88 1.74 2.51 -14.06
N CYS A 89 1.76 2.44 -12.74
CA CYS A 89 2.93 2.17 -11.91
C CYS A 89 4.09 3.17 -12.08
N LEU A 90 3.84 4.36 -12.64
CA LEU A 90 4.80 5.47 -12.67
C LEU A 90 4.63 6.35 -11.43
N PRO A 91 5.73 6.88 -10.83
CA PRO A 91 5.59 7.83 -9.74
C PRO A 91 4.91 9.13 -10.19
N VAL A 92 4.11 9.73 -9.32
CA VAL A 92 3.59 11.09 -9.51
C VAL A 92 4.59 12.06 -8.91
N MET A 93 5.11 12.97 -9.72
CA MET A 93 6.10 13.95 -9.32
C MET A 93 5.81 15.31 -9.94
N GLY A 94 5.95 16.39 -9.17
CA GLY A 94 5.76 17.75 -9.66
C GLY A 94 5.07 18.66 -8.65
N GLU A 95 4.41 19.69 -9.16
CA GLU A 95 3.60 20.61 -8.37
C GLU A 95 2.20 20.03 -8.15
N PHE A 96 1.81 19.84 -6.89
CA PHE A 96 0.51 19.28 -6.50
C PHE A 96 -0.51 20.38 -6.18
N ASP A 97 -0.05 21.52 -5.65
CA ASP A 97 -0.89 22.70 -5.40
C ASP A 97 -0.12 23.98 -5.76
N PRO A 98 -0.36 24.54 -6.96
CA PRO A 98 0.34 25.74 -7.41
C PRO A 98 0.03 27.00 -6.60
N ALA A 99 -1.20 27.15 -6.12
CA ALA A 99 -1.59 28.33 -5.34
C ALA A 99 -0.86 28.38 -3.99
N ARG A 100 -0.49 27.20 -3.47
CA ARG A 100 0.23 27.04 -2.20
C ARG A 100 1.71 26.66 -2.38
N GLN A 101 2.19 26.56 -3.62
CA GLN A 101 3.55 26.15 -3.97
C GLN A 101 3.96 24.79 -3.34
N ILE A 102 3.04 23.82 -3.34
CA ILE A 102 3.31 22.48 -2.81
C ILE A 102 3.81 21.60 -3.94
N HIS A 103 5.06 21.14 -3.82
CA HIS A 103 5.66 20.13 -4.67
C HIS A 103 5.71 18.77 -3.94
N GLY A 104 5.59 17.69 -4.70
CA GLY A 104 5.51 16.36 -4.12
C GLY A 104 5.98 15.24 -5.03
N LEU A 105 6.28 14.13 -4.36
CA LEU A 105 6.66 12.84 -4.94
C LEU A 105 5.82 11.76 -4.25
N ALA A 106 5.03 11.01 -5.00
CA ALA A 106 4.14 10.00 -4.46
C ALA A 106 3.92 8.83 -5.44
N GLY A 107 3.19 7.81 -5.00
CA GLY A 107 2.69 6.78 -5.92
C GLY A 107 3.77 5.86 -6.50
N PHE A 108 4.89 5.68 -5.80
CA PHE A 108 6.04 4.92 -6.29
C PHE A 108 5.80 3.43 -6.57
N SER A 109 4.61 2.88 -6.26
CA SER A 109 4.15 1.58 -6.77
C SER A 109 5.15 0.42 -6.56
N GLY A 110 5.75 0.31 -5.37
CA GLY A 110 6.76 -0.73 -5.10
C GLY A 110 8.21 -0.29 -5.24
N ARG A 111 8.46 0.87 -5.85
CA ARG A 111 9.78 1.23 -6.39
C ARG A 111 10.36 2.51 -5.78
N GLY A 112 9.89 2.91 -4.60
CA GLY A 112 10.29 4.14 -3.93
C GLY A 112 11.80 4.25 -3.76
N ASN A 113 12.45 3.18 -3.27
CA ASN A 113 13.91 3.15 -3.07
C ASN A 113 14.72 3.37 -4.36
N CYS A 114 14.16 3.08 -5.55
CA CYS A 114 14.86 3.26 -6.81
C CYS A 114 14.71 4.68 -7.40
N PHE A 115 13.59 5.35 -7.08
CA PHE A 115 13.21 6.62 -7.70
C PHE A 115 13.25 7.82 -6.76
N ALA A 116 13.41 7.61 -5.44
CA ALA A 116 13.34 8.67 -4.46
C ALA A 116 14.40 9.75 -4.71
N ASP A 117 15.66 9.35 -4.89
CA ASP A 117 16.78 10.30 -5.02
C ASP A 117 16.69 11.09 -6.33
N VAL A 118 16.55 10.39 -7.47
CA VAL A 118 16.41 11.02 -8.79
C VAL A 118 15.16 11.89 -8.87
N GLY A 119 14.06 11.46 -8.25
CA GLY A 119 12.83 12.25 -8.18
C GLY A 119 12.99 13.52 -7.34
N ALA A 120 13.76 13.44 -6.25
CA ALA A 120 14.08 14.61 -5.44
C ALA A 120 14.98 15.61 -6.18
N GLU A 121 15.96 15.12 -6.94
CA GLU A 121 16.80 15.97 -7.81
C GLU A 121 15.98 16.67 -8.88
N TYR A 122 15.09 15.93 -9.56
CA TYR A 122 14.17 16.49 -10.56
C TYR A 122 13.31 17.62 -9.96
N LEU A 123 12.71 17.41 -8.79
CA LEU A 123 11.94 18.45 -8.10
C LEU A 123 12.79 19.66 -7.69
N ALA A 124 14.05 19.45 -7.34
CA ALA A 124 14.99 20.51 -7.01
C ALA A 124 15.51 21.26 -8.24
N GLY A 125 15.12 20.85 -9.46
CA GLY A 125 15.54 21.46 -10.71
C GLY A 125 16.99 21.13 -11.09
N ARG A 126 17.49 19.94 -10.74
CA ARG A 126 18.84 19.46 -11.03
C ARG A 126 18.88 18.51 -12.22
#